data_AF-A0A1Y5Y098-F1
#
_entry.id   AF-A0A1Y5Y098-F1
#
_cell.length_a   1.000
_cell.length_b   1.000
_cell.length_c   1.000
_cell.angle_alpha   90.00
_cell.angle_beta   90.00
_cell.angle_gamma   90.00
#
_symmetry.space_group_name_H-M   'P 1'
#
loop_
_entity.id
_entity.type
_entity.pdbx_description
1 polymer ?
#
loop_
_entity_poly.entity_id
_entity_poly.type
_entity_poly.pdbx_seq_one_letter_code
_entity_poly.pdbx_strand_id
1 'polypeptide(L)'
;MADTLDRLMSAYGSQAKAVVWAHNTHVGDARATDMAAAGMVNIGQLVRERHARDGVVLIGFGSHRGSVIASDFWGGPVRRMPVPGARSDSVEDLLHEAVPDDDSLFVFPDSSWASQVRGHRAIGVVYHPSTERTSNYVPTILGQRYDAFVHCDHTDALNPLHQFEHAQSELQTYPSAE
;
A
#
# COMPACT_ATOMS: atom_id res chain seq x y z
N MET A 1 -10.48 8.27 -10.01
CA MET A 1 -9.80 7.00 -10.41
C MET A 1 -10.79 5.85 -10.59
N ALA A 2 -11.69 5.56 -9.63
CA ALA A 2 -12.68 4.49 -9.79
C ALA A 2 -13.57 4.67 -11.04
N ASP A 3 -14.09 5.88 -11.29
CA ASP A 3 -14.90 6.14 -12.49
C ASP A 3 -14.09 5.97 -13.80
N THR A 4 -12.78 6.21 -13.76
CA THR A 4 -11.88 5.96 -14.91
C THR A 4 -11.77 4.47 -15.19
N LEU A 5 -11.62 3.65 -14.14
CA LEU A 5 -11.63 2.20 -14.26
C LEU A 5 -12.96 1.71 -14.88
N ASP A 6 -14.10 2.21 -14.40
CA ASP A 6 -15.42 1.82 -14.91
C ASP A 6 -15.57 2.15 -16.41
N ARG A 7 -15.11 3.34 -16.82
CA ARG A 7 -15.10 3.75 -18.24
C ARG A 7 -14.21 2.86 -19.10
N LEU A 8 -13.03 2.48 -18.60
CA LEU A 8 -12.11 1.58 -19.31
C LEU A 8 -12.73 0.18 -19.44
N MET A 9 -13.24 -0.40 -18.35
CA MET A 9 -13.90 -1.70 -18.37
C MET A 9 -15.07 -1.73 -19.38
N SER A 10 -15.89 -0.67 -19.42
CA SER A 10 -16.96 -0.53 -20.41
C SER A 10 -16.44 -0.47 -21.85
N ALA A 11 -15.36 0.30 -22.09
CA ALA A 11 -14.77 0.45 -23.42
C ALA A 11 -14.15 -0.86 -23.97
N TYR A 12 -13.56 -1.69 -23.10
CA TYR A 12 -12.98 -2.99 -23.48
C TYR A 12 -14.00 -4.14 -23.49
N GLY A 13 -15.24 -3.90 -23.03
CA GLY A 13 -16.37 -4.83 -23.10
C GLY A 13 -16.60 -5.67 -21.84
N SER A 14 -17.72 -6.39 -21.80
CA SER A 14 -18.25 -7.08 -20.61
C SER A 14 -17.42 -8.28 -20.12
N GLN A 15 -16.38 -8.69 -20.85
CA GLN A 15 -15.46 -9.76 -20.46
C GLN A 15 -14.06 -9.21 -20.11
N ALA A 16 -13.89 -7.89 -20.10
CA ALA A 16 -12.63 -7.26 -19.74
C ALA A 16 -12.26 -7.63 -18.29
N LYS A 17 -10.96 -7.70 -18.04
CA LYS A 17 -10.38 -7.80 -16.70
C LYS A 17 -9.39 -6.66 -16.53
N ALA A 18 -9.26 -6.15 -15.32
CA ALA A 18 -8.34 -5.07 -15.02
C ALA A 18 -7.45 -5.43 -13.82
N VAL A 19 -6.24 -4.88 -13.84
CA VAL A 19 -5.35 -4.84 -12.69
C VAL A 19 -5.12 -3.37 -12.36
N VAL A 20 -5.49 -2.98 -11.15
CA VAL A 20 -5.24 -1.64 -10.62
C VAL A 20 -3.97 -1.69 -9.79
N TRP A 21 -2.90 -1.06 -10.27
CA TRP A 21 -1.66 -0.93 -9.54
C TRP A 21 -1.61 0.44 -8.85
N ALA A 22 -1.67 0.45 -7.53
CA ALA A 22 -1.54 1.68 -6.74
C ALA A 22 -1.00 1.35 -5.33
N HIS A 23 -0.62 2.40 -4.60
CA HIS A 23 -0.13 2.27 -3.23
C HIS A 23 -1.17 1.64 -2.29
N ASN A 24 -0.72 0.95 -1.23
CA ASN A 24 -1.56 0.26 -0.23
C ASN A 24 -2.68 1.12 0.38
N THR A 25 -2.43 2.42 0.53
CA THR A 25 -3.42 3.40 1.02
C THR A 25 -4.59 3.61 0.06
N HIS A 26 -4.41 3.29 -1.22
CA HIS A 26 -5.43 3.39 -2.26
C HIS A 26 -6.13 2.05 -2.55
N VAL A 27 -5.41 0.92 -2.51
CA VAL A 27 -5.93 -0.38 -2.99
C VAL A 27 -6.58 -1.28 -1.95
N GLY A 28 -6.27 -1.13 -0.66
CA GLY A 28 -6.96 -1.90 0.39
C GLY A 28 -8.38 -1.42 0.64
N ASP A 29 -9.22 -2.17 1.35
CA ASP A 29 -10.53 -1.70 1.80
C ASP A 29 -10.38 -0.64 2.91
N ALA A 30 -10.75 0.61 2.65
CA ALA A 30 -10.59 1.72 3.59
C ALA A 30 -11.41 1.54 4.89
N ARG A 31 -12.44 0.71 4.87
CA ARG A 31 -13.27 0.41 6.05
C ARG A 31 -12.53 -0.38 7.12
N ALA A 32 -11.44 -1.04 6.72
CA ALA A 32 -10.57 -1.78 7.63
C ALA A 32 -9.42 -0.92 8.20
N THR A 33 -9.47 0.41 8.03
CA THR A 33 -8.51 1.36 8.58
C THR A 33 -9.20 2.54 9.29
N ASP A 34 -8.41 3.48 9.80
CA ASP A 34 -8.87 4.76 10.35
C ASP A 34 -9.50 5.71 9.31
N MET A 35 -9.35 5.43 8.02
CA MET A 35 -9.94 6.23 6.94
C MET A 35 -11.46 6.31 7.04
N ALA A 36 -12.13 5.22 7.42
CA ALA A 36 -13.58 5.22 7.59
C ALA A 36 -14.05 6.15 8.71
N ALA A 37 -13.31 6.22 9.82
CA ALA A 37 -13.61 7.15 10.91
C ALA A 37 -13.43 8.61 10.47
N ALA A 38 -12.52 8.86 9.52
CA ALA A 38 -12.30 10.16 8.91
C ALA A 38 -13.26 10.46 7.73
N GLY A 39 -14.22 9.58 7.42
CA GLY A 39 -15.13 9.74 6.28
C GLY A 39 -14.45 9.64 4.90
N MET A 40 -13.23 9.10 4.86
CA MET A 40 -12.48 8.91 3.63
C MET A 40 -12.80 7.57 2.98
N VAL A 41 -12.76 7.54 1.65
CA VAL A 41 -12.88 6.32 0.83
C VAL A 41 -11.67 6.20 -0.09
N ASN A 42 -11.38 4.98 -0.54
CA ASN A 42 -10.32 4.73 -1.52
C ASN A 42 -10.80 3.86 -2.68
N ILE A 43 -9.95 3.65 -3.69
CA ILE A 43 -10.34 2.90 -4.88
C ILE A 43 -10.62 1.42 -4.56
N GLY A 44 -9.89 0.81 -3.61
CA GLY A 44 -10.13 -0.56 -3.16
C GLY A 44 -11.56 -0.75 -2.64
N GLN A 45 -12.00 0.10 -1.71
CA GLN A 45 -13.37 0.09 -1.20
C GLN A 45 -14.38 0.32 -2.33
N LEU A 46 -14.21 1.37 -3.13
CA LEU A 46 -15.18 1.73 -4.18
C LEU A 46 -15.34 0.62 -5.21
N VAL A 47 -14.25 -0.01 -5.64
CA VAL A 47 -14.30 -1.13 -6.60
C VAL A 47 -14.99 -2.33 -5.98
N ARG A 48 -14.68 -2.66 -4.71
CA ARG A 48 -15.35 -3.74 -3.99
C ARG A 48 -16.84 -3.48 -3.83
N GLU A 49 -17.27 -2.27 -3.48
CA GLU A 49 -18.69 -1.92 -3.34
C GLU A 49 -19.45 -1.95 -4.67
N ARG A 50 -18.83 -1.48 -5.76
CA ARG A 50 -19.46 -1.41 -7.08
C ARG A 50 -19.50 -2.75 -7.82
N HIS A 51 -18.46 -3.58 -7.66
CA HIS A 51 -18.20 -4.74 -8.51
C HIS A 51 -18.07 -6.07 -7.75
N ALA A 52 -18.47 -6.15 -6.47
CA ALA A 52 -18.36 -7.37 -5.65
C ALA A 52 -18.89 -8.64 -6.36
N ARG A 53 -19.98 -8.51 -7.13
CA ARG A 53 -20.61 -9.62 -7.85
C ARG A 53 -19.79 -10.14 -9.01
N ASP A 54 -18.92 -9.31 -9.58
CA ASP A 54 -18.09 -9.62 -10.74
C ASP A 54 -16.73 -10.23 -10.34
N GLY A 55 -16.44 -10.27 -9.04
CA GLY A 55 -15.21 -10.78 -8.47
C GLY A 55 -14.14 -9.70 -8.36
N VAL A 56 -13.87 -9.27 -7.13
CA VAL A 56 -12.83 -8.28 -6.81
C VAL A 56 -11.84 -8.92 -5.84
N VAL A 57 -10.55 -8.82 -6.16
CA VAL A 57 -9.46 -9.30 -5.30
C VAL A 57 -8.55 -8.13 -4.95
N LEU A 58 -8.40 -7.83 -3.66
CA LEU A 58 -7.51 -6.81 -3.12
C LEU A 58 -6.26 -7.48 -2.56
N ILE A 59 -5.08 -7.10 -3.08
CA ILE A 59 -3.80 -7.67 -2.68
C ILE A 59 -2.97 -6.57 -2.01
N GLY A 60 -2.57 -6.80 -0.76
CA GLY A 60 -1.68 -5.92 -0.01
C GLY A 60 -0.23 -6.37 -0.10
N PHE A 61 0.69 -5.44 0.13
CA PHE A 61 2.13 -5.71 0.21
C PHE A 61 2.67 -5.18 1.54
N GLY A 62 3.71 -5.80 2.09
CA GLY A 62 4.45 -5.26 3.22
C GLY A 62 5.86 -5.82 3.29
N SER A 63 6.77 -5.07 3.91
CA SER A 63 8.13 -5.53 4.13
C SER A 63 8.64 -5.28 5.53
N HIS A 64 9.45 -6.19 6.08
CA HIS A 64 9.96 -6.08 7.44
C HIS A 64 11.13 -5.09 7.55
N ARG A 65 12.12 -5.20 6.67
CA ARG A 65 13.32 -4.36 6.66
C ARG A 65 13.90 -4.18 5.26
N GLY A 66 14.90 -3.31 5.14
CA GLY A 66 15.71 -3.21 3.94
C GLY A 66 15.96 -1.78 3.50
N SER A 67 15.62 -1.44 2.26
CA SER A 67 15.75 -0.08 1.71
C SER A 67 14.69 0.22 0.66
N VAL A 68 14.42 1.50 0.47
CA VAL A 68 13.46 2.05 -0.51
C VAL A 68 14.07 3.22 -1.25
N ILE A 69 13.41 3.64 -2.33
CA ILE A 69 13.61 4.94 -2.93
C ILE A 69 12.51 5.89 -2.47
N ALA A 70 12.88 7.04 -1.91
CA ALA A 70 11.96 8.08 -1.45
C ALA A 70 12.65 9.46 -1.42
N SER A 71 11.94 10.50 -0.99
CA SER A 71 12.46 11.85 -0.78
C SER A 71 12.27 12.29 0.68
N ASP A 72 13.08 13.22 1.15
CA ASP A 72 12.95 13.86 2.46
C ASP A 72 11.85 14.93 2.49
N PHE A 73 11.38 15.39 1.33
CA PHE A 73 10.23 16.29 1.22
C PHE A 73 9.60 16.20 -0.18
N TRP A 74 8.39 16.74 -0.32
CA TRP A 74 7.68 16.70 -1.59
C TRP A 74 8.43 17.45 -2.69
N GLY A 75 8.62 16.82 -3.85
CA GLY A 75 9.42 17.37 -4.96
C GLY A 75 10.94 17.41 -4.71
N GLY A 76 11.41 16.86 -3.59
CA GLY A 76 12.83 16.75 -3.27
C GLY A 76 13.57 15.70 -4.11
N PRO A 77 14.91 15.65 -3.96
CA PRO A 77 15.73 14.70 -4.69
C PRO A 77 15.40 13.27 -4.29
N VAL A 78 15.44 12.38 -5.27
CA VAL A 78 15.22 10.97 -5.05
C VAL A 78 16.44 10.34 -4.37
N ARG A 79 16.22 9.63 -3.25
CA ARG A 79 17.28 9.04 -2.42
C ARG A 79 16.98 7.58 -2.11
N ARG A 80 18.04 6.76 -2.06
CA ARG A 80 17.99 5.45 -1.40
C ARG A 80 17.97 5.67 0.10
N MET A 81 16.95 5.18 0.78
CA MET A 81 16.75 5.33 2.22
C MET A 81 16.63 3.97 2.91
N PRO A 82 17.24 3.80 4.10
CA PRO A 82 17.11 2.56 4.85
C PRO A 82 15.70 2.42 5.41
N VAL A 83 15.18 1.20 5.41
CA VAL A 83 13.96 0.80 6.12
C VAL A 83 14.41 -0.04 7.33
N PRO A 84 14.36 0.50 8.56
CA PRO A 84 14.68 -0.26 9.76
C PRO A 84 13.69 -1.42 9.94
N GLY A 85 14.03 -2.37 10.83
CA GLY A 85 13.12 -3.44 11.23
C GLY A 85 11.77 -2.89 11.69
N ALA A 86 10.71 -3.61 11.35
CA ALA A 86 9.34 -3.22 11.63
C ALA A 86 9.07 -3.06 13.14
N ARG A 87 7.99 -2.36 13.46
CA ARG A 87 7.55 -2.17 14.85
C ARG A 87 6.99 -3.48 15.39
N SER A 88 7.27 -3.82 16.64
CA SER A 88 6.97 -5.15 17.20
C SER A 88 5.49 -5.52 17.35
N ASP A 89 4.59 -4.56 17.17
CA ASP A 89 3.14 -4.71 17.18
C ASP A 89 2.52 -4.57 15.78
N SER A 90 3.36 -4.55 14.73
CA SER A 90 2.94 -4.41 13.34
C SER A 90 2.58 -5.74 12.67
N VAL A 91 1.90 -5.66 11.54
CA VAL A 91 1.68 -6.81 10.65
C VAL A 91 3.02 -7.34 10.16
N GLU A 92 3.91 -6.45 9.72
CA GLU A 92 5.21 -6.83 9.17
C GLU A 92 6.06 -7.63 10.15
N ASP A 93 6.09 -7.25 11.42
CA ASP A 93 6.84 -7.97 12.46
C ASP A 93 6.20 -9.30 12.82
N LEU A 94 4.86 -9.35 12.91
CA LEU A 94 4.13 -10.62 13.10
C LEU A 94 4.47 -11.65 12.00
N LEU A 95 4.54 -11.20 10.75
CA LEU A 95 4.84 -12.08 9.62
C LEU A 95 6.31 -12.49 9.62
N HIS A 96 7.23 -11.58 9.94
CA HIS A 96 8.65 -11.91 10.12
C HIS A 96 8.85 -12.99 11.20
N GLU A 97 8.17 -12.88 12.35
CA GLU A 97 8.25 -13.88 13.41
C GLU A 97 7.69 -15.25 12.97
N ALA A 98 6.65 -15.25 12.12
CA ALA A 98 6.00 -16.47 11.64
C ALA A 98 6.78 -17.19 10.53
N VAL A 99 7.43 -16.44 9.64
CA VAL A 99 8.18 -16.92 8.48
C VAL A 99 9.52 -16.16 8.34
N PRO A 100 10.46 -16.36 9.27
CA PRO A 100 11.68 -15.56 9.33
C PRO A 100 12.53 -15.74 8.07
N ASP A 101 12.98 -14.62 7.51
CA ASP A 101 13.82 -14.55 6.31
C ASP A 101 13.19 -15.13 5.02
N ASP A 102 11.88 -15.35 5.00
CA ASP A 102 11.14 -15.92 3.87
C ASP A 102 10.10 -14.96 3.27
N ASP A 103 10.18 -14.75 1.95
CA ASP A 103 9.13 -14.07 1.19
C ASP A 103 7.91 -14.99 1.04
N SER A 104 6.73 -14.48 1.36
CA SER A 104 5.52 -15.31 1.51
C SER A 104 4.26 -14.65 0.98
N LEU A 105 3.33 -15.49 0.49
CA LEU A 105 1.96 -15.08 0.12
C LEU A 105 0.97 -15.66 1.14
N PHE A 106 0.25 -14.78 1.82
CA PHE A 106 -0.85 -15.15 2.71
C PHE A 106 -2.18 -14.92 2.00
N VAL A 107 -3.06 -15.92 2.01
CA VAL A 107 -4.42 -15.83 1.47
C VAL A 107 -5.40 -15.98 2.62
N PHE A 108 -6.45 -15.14 2.68
CA PHE A 108 -7.35 -15.05 3.83
C PHE A 108 -8.76 -15.58 3.55
N PRO A 109 -8.99 -16.90 3.47
CA PRO A 109 -10.33 -17.43 3.25
C PRO A 109 -11.23 -17.32 4.51
N ASP A 110 -10.66 -17.46 5.71
CA ASP A 110 -11.31 -17.26 7.02
C ASP A 110 -10.24 -17.39 8.12
N SER A 111 -9.44 -16.35 8.34
CA SER A 111 -8.29 -16.41 9.26
C SER A 111 -8.48 -15.53 10.50
N SER A 112 -8.60 -16.16 11.66
CA SER A 112 -8.84 -15.47 12.94
C SER A 112 -7.71 -14.52 13.33
N TRP A 113 -6.45 -14.83 12.97
CA TRP A 113 -5.29 -14.02 13.29
C TRP A 113 -5.28 -12.68 12.52
N ALA A 114 -5.79 -12.66 11.29
CA ALA A 114 -5.85 -11.48 10.44
C ALA A 114 -7.01 -10.52 10.81
N SER A 115 -7.80 -10.89 11.82
CA SER A 115 -8.95 -10.11 12.31
C SER A 115 -8.59 -9.10 13.40
N GLN A 116 -7.36 -9.13 13.92
CA GLN A 116 -6.89 -8.17 14.93
C GLN A 116 -6.45 -6.85 14.28
N VAL A 117 -6.70 -5.74 14.98
CA VAL A 117 -6.16 -4.44 14.59
C VAL A 117 -4.66 -4.41 14.92
N ARG A 118 -3.83 -4.16 13.90
CA ARG A 118 -2.39 -3.97 14.02
C ARG A 118 -1.94 -2.77 13.20
N GLY A 119 -0.76 -2.23 13.51
CA GLY A 119 -0.13 -1.26 12.63
C GLY A 119 0.29 -1.93 11.32
N HIS A 120 -0.07 -1.37 10.19
CA HIS A 120 0.41 -1.78 8.86
C HIS A 120 1.31 -0.68 8.29
N ARG A 121 2.54 -1.01 7.90
CA ARG A 121 3.52 -0.02 7.43
C ARG A 121 3.06 0.62 6.11
N ALA A 122 3.15 1.94 6.03
CA ALA A 122 2.76 2.75 4.88
C ALA A 122 3.82 3.81 4.56
N ILE A 123 4.89 3.40 3.87
CA ILE A 123 5.94 4.32 3.40
C ILE A 123 5.50 4.94 2.06
N GLY A 124 5.29 6.27 2.06
CA GLY A 124 4.98 7.02 0.85
C GLY A 124 6.20 7.54 0.11
N VAL A 125 5.97 8.46 -0.84
CA VAL A 125 7.04 9.11 -1.63
C VAL A 125 7.92 10.04 -0.77
N VAL A 126 7.39 10.54 0.34
CA VAL A 126 8.15 11.25 1.37
C VAL A 126 8.37 10.29 2.54
N TYR A 127 9.62 10.13 2.97
CA TYR A 127 9.98 9.19 4.01
C TYR A 127 11.09 9.73 4.92
N HIS A 128 10.87 9.58 6.23
CA HIS A 128 11.83 9.94 7.27
C HIS A 128 12.12 8.70 8.12
N PRO A 129 13.24 8.00 7.89
CA PRO A 129 13.59 6.80 8.66
C PRO A 129 13.65 7.04 10.17
N SER A 130 14.06 8.25 10.59
CA SER A 130 14.19 8.62 12.01
C SER A 130 12.87 8.69 12.78
N THR A 131 11.74 8.89 12.09
CA THR A 131 10.41 9.05 12.71
C THR A 131 9.40 7.99 12.28
N GLU A 132 9.80 7.03 11.43
CA GLU A 132 8.90 6.02 10.86
C GLU A 132 8.06 5.30 11.91
N ARG A 133 8.67 4.88 13.03
CA ARG A 133 8.00 4.09 14.08
C ARG A 133 6.74 4.76 14.61
N THR A 134 6.63 6.08 14.48
CA THR A 134 5.47 6.88 14.90
C THR A 134 4.61 7.36 13.74
N SER A 135 5.16 7.61 12.55
CA SER A 135 4.43 8.30 11.47
C SER A 135 3.96 7.41 10.31
N ASN A 136 4.49 6.20 10.16
CA ASN A 136 4.25 5.38 8.95
C ASN A 136 3.50 4.07 9.23
N TYR A 137 2.67 4.02 10.27
CA TYR A 137 1.86 2.84 10.58
C TYR A 137 0.38 3.19 10.63
N VAL A 138 -0.40 2.56 9.75
CA VAL A 138 -1.85 2.75 9.64
C VAL A 138 -2.55 1.62 10.41
N PRO A 139 -3.43 1.92 11.38
CA PRO A 139 -4.25 0.90 12.02
C PRO A 139 -5.04 0.10 10.99
N THR A 140 -4.92 -1.23 11.03
CA THR A 140 -5.42 -2.11 9.97
C THR A 140 -5.97 -3.42 10.53
N ILE A 141 -7.14 -3.84 10.05
CA ILE A 141 -7.61 -5.23 10.15
C ILE A 141 -7.23 -5.95 8.85
N LEU A 142 -6.16 -6.75 8.88
CA LEU A 142 -5.50 -7.24 7.67
C LEU A 142 -6.44 -8.04 6.75
N GLY A 143 -7.18 -9.00 7.30
CA GLY A 143 -8.08 -9.87 6.55
C GLY A 143 -9.38 -9.20 6.10
N GLN A 144 -9.67 -7.99 6.58
CA GLN A 144 -10.76 -7.17 6.04
C GLN A 144 -10.25 -6.17 4.99
N ARG A 145 -9.00 -5.71 5.14
CA ARG A 145 -8.37 -4.76 4.22
C ARG A 145 -7.98 -5.42 2.89
N TYR A 146 -7.55 -6.68 2.92
CA TYR A 146 -7.06 -7.42 1.76
C TYR A 146 -7.60 -8.86 1.74
N ASP A 147 -7.66 -9.46 0.55
CA ASP A 147 -7.96 -10.89 0.35
C ASP A 147 -6.68 -11.74 0.37
N ALA A 148 -5.56 -11.12 -0.01
CA ALA A 148 -4.24 -11.71 0.08
C ALA A 148 -3.18 -10.66 0.42
N PHE A 149 -2.05 -11.10 0.97
CA PHE A 149 -0.96 -10.23 1.38
C PHE A 149 0.39 -10.83 0.99
N VAL A 150 1.17 -10.04 0.26
CA VAL A 150 2.55 -10.36 -0.11
C VAL A 150 3.47 -9.79 0.95
N HIS A 151 4.15 -10.67 1.67
CA HIS A 151 5.19 -10.34 2.62
C HIS A 151 6.56 -10.48 1.96
N CYS A 152 7.36 -9.42 2.01
CA CYS A 152 8.76 -9.46 1.66
C CYS A 152 9.59 -9.23 2.91
N ASP A 153 10.37 -10.21 3.36
CA ASP A 153 11.09 -10.06 4.61
C ASP A 153 12.18 -8.98 4.50
N HIS A 154 12.91 -9.00 3.38
CA HIS A 154 13.91 -8.00 3.03
C HIS A 154 13.62 -7.36 1.67
N THR A 155 13.69 -6.04 1.56
CA THR A 155 13.59 -5.34 0.28
C THR A 155 14.82 -4.52 -0.06
N ASP A 156 15.21 -4.52 -1.32
CA ASP A 156 16.16 -3.57 -1.86
C ASP A 156 15.45 -2.37 -2.51
N ALA A 157 16.06 -1.20 -2.38
CA ALA A 157 15.61 -0.02 -3.09
C ALA A 157 15.66 -0.28 -4.60
N LEU A 158 14.56 0.04 -5.28
CA LEU A 158 14.45 -0.13 -6.74
C LEU A 158 15.62 0.54 -7.46
N ASN A 159 16.10 -0.05 -8.54
CA ASN A 159 17.03 0.61 -9.44
C ASN A 159 16.25 1.19 -10.63
N PRO A 160 16.17 2.52 -10.78
CA PRO A 160 15.48 3.14 -11.91
C PRO A 160 16.07 2.69 -13.25
N LEU A 161 15.20 2.37 -14.22
CA LEU A 161 15.64 2.02 -15.57
C LEU A 161 16.27 3.20 -16.32
N HIS A 162 15.85 4.42 -15.97
CA HIS A 162 16.40 5.68 -16.48
C HIS A 162 16.89 6.53 -15.32
N GLN A 163 17.94 7.32 -15.53
CA GLN A 163 18.38 8.29 -14.53
C GLN A 163 17.26 9.29 -14.26
N PHE A 164 17.09 9.70 -13.01
CA PHE A 164 16.11 10.72 -12.65
C PHE A 164 16.42 11.99 -13.43
N GLU A 165 15.58 12.30 -14.42
CA GLU A 165 15.68 13.57 -15.12
C GLU A 165 15.44 14.68 -14.11
N HIS A 166 16.32 15.68 -14.09
CA HIS A 166 16.05 16.91 -13.37
C HIS A 166 14.78 17.51 -13.98
N ALA A 167 13.70 17.55 -13.20
CA ALA A 167 12.46 18.15 -13.64
C ALA A 167 12.75 19.57 -14.15
N GLN A 168 12.71 19.77 -15.47
CA GLN A 168 12.39 21.08 -16.02
C GLN A 168 11.06 21.45 -15.37
N SER A 169 10.97 22.66 -14.81
CA SER A 169 9.88 23.08 -13.94
C SER A 169 8.50 22.79 -14.55
N GLU A 170 7.92 21.63 -14.24
CA GLU A 170 6.51 21.42 -14.50
C GLU A 170 5.73 22.26 -13.50
N LEU A 171 4.74 22.99 -14.01
CA LEU A 171 3.78 23.74 -13.20
C LEU A 171 2.89 22.73 -12.46
N GLN A 172 3.29 22.31 -11.26
CA GLN A 172 2.58 21.29 -10.50
C GLN A 172 1.29 21.84 -9.86
N THR A 173 0.20 21.08 -10.02
CA THR A 173 -1.02 21.15 -9.19
C THR A 173 -0.77 20.39 -7.87
N TYR A 174 -0.22 21.08 -6.87
CA TYR A 174 -0.02 20.50 -5.55
C TYR A 174 -1.38 20.26 -4.84
N PRO A 175 -1.69 19.05 -4.35
CA PRO A 175 -2.70 18.89 -3.32
C PRO A 175 -2.12 19.44 -2.01
N SER A 176 -2.74 20.46 -1.45
CA SER A 176 -2.45 20.91 -0.09
C SER A 176 -3.13 19.95 0.90
N ALA A 177 -2.33 19.24 1.69
CA ALA A 177 -2.82 18.64 2.93
C ALA A 177 -2.86 19.76 3.99
N GLU A 178 -4.05 20.16 4.41
CA GLU A 178 -4.25 20.82 5.71
C GLU A 178 -4.22 19.78 6.83
#